data_AF-A0A0S7ZAA9-F1
#
_entry.id   AF-A0A0S7ZAA9-F1
#
_cell.length_a   1.000
_cell.length_b   1.000
_cell.length_c   1.000
_cell.angle_alpha   90.00
_cell.angle_beta   90.00
_cell.angle_gamma   90.00
#
_symmetry.space_group_name_H-M   'P 1'
#
loop_
_entity.id
_entity.type
_entity.pdbx_description
1 polymer ?
#
loop_
_entity_poly.entity_id
_entity_poly.type
_entity_poly.pdbx_seq_one_letter_code
_entity_poly.pdbx_strand_id
1 'polypeptide(L)'
;MGHDGPARHGSPDTRPSILFTGCIMEGLFAHVHRATQRTLTANGIDLAAVPSQVCCGALHAHTGQHAKALELARTNVAAFATYPDAFVVVDSAGCGAMLKDYGRLLAGDPLESEAVALSGRIRDVSELLAEAGPREGAKIPSGS
;
A
#
# COMPACT_ATOMS: atom_id res chain seq x y z
N MET A 1 10.30 -27.86 32.74
CA MET A 1 10.35 -26.50 33.34
C MET A 1 10.39 -25.53 32.17
N GLY A 2 9.31 -24.74 32.00
CA GLY A 2 9.21 -23.53 31.16
C GLY A 2 9.53 -23.65 29.68
N HIS A 3 8.53 -23.93 28.83
CA HIS A 3 8.55 -23.45 27.45
C HIS A 3 7.63 -22.23 27.42
N ASP A 4 8.22 -21.04 27.50
CA ASP A 4 7.51 -19.78 27.35
C ASP A 4 6.75 -19.79 26.02
N GLY A 5 5.42 -19.65 26.09
CA GLY A 5 4.54 -19.65 24.92
C GLY A 5 4.84 -18.45 24.00
N PRO A 6 4.46 -18.54 22.71
CA PRO A 6 4.80 -17.52 21.73
C PRO A 6 4.33 -16.13 22.17
N ALA A 7 5.24 -15.17 22.03
CA ALA A 7 5.04 -13.77 22.38
C ALA A 7 3.78 -13.23 21.71
N ARG A 8 3.07 -12.39 22.46
CA ARG A 8 1.79 -11.78 22.10
C ARG A 8 1.97 -10.99 20.80
N HIS A 9 1.19 -11.31 19.77
CA HIS A 9 1.01 -10.44 18.60
C HIS A 9 0.64 -9.05 19.14
N GLY A 10 1.36 -8.00 18.73
CA GLY A 10 0.92 -6.65 19.00
C GLY A 10 -0.49 -6.49 18.48
N SER A 11 -1.40 -5.85 19.24
CA SER A 11 -2.76 -5.63 18.74
C SER A 11 -2.66 -4.91 17.40
N PRO A 12 -3.12 -5.52 16.29
CA PRO A 12 -2.96 -4.91 14.98
C PRO A 12 -3.68 -3.57 14.97
N ASP A 13 -3.07 -2.58 14.32
CA ASP A 13 -3.74 -1.33 14.02
C ASP A 13 -5.07 -1.65 13.32
N THR A 14 -6.19 -1.28 13.93
CA THR A 14 -7.53 -1.65 13.47
C THR A 14 -8.03 -0.80 12.31
N ARG A 15 -7.19 0.13 11.82
CA ARG A 15 -7.53 0.95 10.66
C ARG A 15 -7.80 0.09 9.42
N PRO A 16 -8.82 0.44 8.62
CA PRO A 16 -9.04 -0.22 7.34
C PRO A 16 -7.80 -0.15 6.47
N SER A 17 -7.53 -1.19 5.69
CA SER A 17 -6.41 -1.22 4.74
C SER A 17 -6.94 -1.40 3.33
N ILE A 18 -6.40 -0.67 2.37
CA ILE A 18 -6.81 -0.69 0.96
C ILE A 18 -5.61 -1.04 0.11
N LEU A 19 -5.75 -1.98 -0.82
CA LEU A 19 -4.68 -2.27 -1.77
C LEU A 19 -4.67 -1.24 -2.91
N PHE A 20 -3.52 -0.61 -3.12
CA PHE A 20 -3.27 0.16 -4.34
C PHE A 20 -2.81 -0.77 -5.46
N THR A 21 -3.62 -0.93 -6.49
CA THR A 21 -3.38 -1.84 -7.62
C THR A 21 -2.58 -1.19 -8.74
N GLY A 22 -2.79 0.11 -8.97
CA GLY A 22 -2.13 0.85 -10.04
C GLY A 22 -2.36 0.25 -11.43
N CYS A 23 -1.43 0.49 -12.34
CA CYS A 23 -1.56 0.17 -13.77
C CYS A 23 -0.74 -1.06 -14.19
N ILE A 24 0.56 -1.04 -13.92
CA ILE A 24 1.48 -2.12 -14.32
C ILE A 24 1.25 -3.37 -13.49
N MET A 25 1.09 -3.20 -12.17
CA MET A 25 0.88 -4.34 -11.29
C MET A 25 -0.47 -5.01 -11.57
N GLU A 26 -1.54 -4.24 -11.74
CA GLU A 26 -2.84 -4.77 -12.18
C GLU A 26 -2.77 -5.49 -13.54
N GLY A 27 -2.12 -4.90 -14.55
CA GLY A 27 -2.10 -5.46 -15.90
C GLY A 27 -1.19 -6.68 -16.07
N LEU A 28 -0.03 -6.71 -15.42
CA LEU A 28 1.01 -7.72 -15.67
C LEU A 28 1.29 -8.61 -14.45
N PHE A 29 1.05 -8.11 -13.24
CA PHE A 29 1.45 -8.76 -11.99
C PHE A 29 0.29 -8.93 -11.01
N ALA A 30 -0.95 -9.06 -11.48
CA ALA A 30 -2.13 -9.23 -10.62
C ALA A 30 -2.02 -10.46 -9.68
N HIS A 31 -1.19 -11.45 -10.04
CA HIS A 31 -0.91 -12.58 -9.16
C HIS A 31 -0.15 -12.19 -7.89
N VAL A 32 0.67 -11.12 -7.94
CA VAL A 32 1.37 -10.52 -6.79
C VAL A 32 0.35 -9.86 -5.87
N HIS A 33 -0.56 -9.03 -6.38
CA HIS A 33 -1.66 -8.47 -5.58
C HIS A 33 -2.48 -9.53 -4.87
N ARG A 34 -2.85 -10.60 -5.57
CA ARG A 34 -3.55 -11.75 -4.96
C ARG A 34 -2.70 -12.43 -3.88
N ALA A 35 -1.38 -12.53 -4.07
CA ALA A 35 -0.49 -13.08 -3.06
C ALA A 35 -0.40 -12.15 -1.83
N THR A 36 -0.22 -10.85 -2.04
CA THR A 36 -0.26 -9.81 -1.00
C THR A 36 -1.54 -9.90 -0.17
N GLN A 37 -2.70 -9.98 -0.82
CA GLN A 37 -3.99 -10.11 -0.12
C GLN A 37 -4.06 -11.41 0.70
N ARG A 38 -3.68 -12.57 0.13
CA ARG A 38 -3.66 -13.83 0.89
C ARG A 38 -2.72 -13.75 2.10
N THR A 39 -1.55 -13.15 1.92
CA THR A 39 -0.56 -12.99 2.99
C THR A 39 -1.11 -12.09 4.09
N LEU A 40 -1.66 -10.92 3.76
CA LEU A 40 -2.20 -9.99 4.76
C LEU A 40 -3.43 -10.56 5.47
N THR A 41 -4.36 -11.20 4.77
CA THR A 41 -5.52 -11.87 5.39
C THR A 41 -5.07 -12.99 6.34
N ALA A 42 -4.03 -13.76 6.00
CA ALA A 42 -3.46 -14.77 6.90
C ALA A 42 -2.83 -14.19 8.17
N ASN A 43 -2.51 -12.89 8.16
CA ASN A 43 -2.01 -12.10 9.28
C ASN A 43 -3.11 -11.22 9.94
N GLY A 44 -4.38 -11.46 9.61
CA GLY A 44 -5.51 -10.75 10.22
C GLY A 44 -5.78 -9.35 9.65
N ILE A 45 -5.22 -9.00 8.49
CA ILE A 45 -5.40 -7.72 7.82
C ILE A 45 -6.15 -7.95 6.51
N ASP A 46 -7.43 -7.56 6.46
CA ASP A 46 -8.22 -7.63 5.24
C ASP A 46 -8.10 -6.35 4.42
N LEU A 47 -7.99 -6.50 3.10
CA LEU A 47 -7.83 -5.40 2.16
C LEU A 47 -9.16 -5.10 1.46
N ALA A 48 -9.58 -3.84 1.52
CA ALA A 48 -10.65 -3.31 0.69
C ALA A 48 -10.13 -2.91 -0.71
N ALA A 49 -11.05 -2.78 -1.65
CA ALA A 49 -10.78 -2.32 -3.01
C ALA A 49 -11.33 -0.90 -3.21
N VAL A 50 -10.59 -0.10 -3.99
CA VAL A 50 -11.04 1.22 -4.47
C VAL A 50 -11.03 1.19 -5.98
N PRO A 51 -12.17 0.96 -6.67
CA PRO A 51 -12.22 0.83 -8.12
C PRO A 51 -11.89 2.12 -8.89
N SER A 52 -12.00 3.27 -8.24
CA SER A 52 -11.74 4.59 -8.84
C SER A 52 -10.27 4.99 -8.86
N GLN A 53 -9.38 4.18 -8.26
CA GLN A 53 -7.94 4.41 -8.35
C GLN A 53 -7.43 4.18 -9.78
N VAL A 54 -6.34 4.87 -10.12
CA VAL A 54 -5.70 4.80 -11.44
C VAL A 54 -4.19 4.60 -11.28
N CYS A 55 -3.47 4.56 -12.39
CA CYS A 55 -2.00 4.50 -12.41
C CYS A 55 -1.38 5.55 -11.46
N CYS A 56 -0.34 5.19 -10.70
CA CYS A 56 0.30 6.11 -9.74
C CYS A 56 1.03 7.29 -10.41
N GLY A 57 1.31 7.20 -11.71
CA GLY A 57 2.00 8.26 -12.47
C GLY A 57 3.54 8.17 -12.49
N ALA A 58 4.16 7.21 -11.78
CA ALA A 58 5.62 7.10 -11.68
C ALA A 58 6.34 7.06 -13.04
N LEU A 59 5.90 6.19 -13.95
CA LEU A 59 6.48 6.09 -15.30
C LEU A 59 6.29 7.36 -16.12
N HIS A 60 5.14 8.02 -15.98
CA HIS A 60 4.86 9.28 -16.67
C HIS A 60 5.82 10.37 -16.16
N ALA A 61 6.01 10.47 -14.85
CA ALA A 61 6.96 11.42 -14.26
C ALA A 61 8.40 11.17 -14.73
N HIS A 62 8.86 9.91 -14.74
CA HIS A 62 10.23 9.56 -15.18
C HIS A 62 10.49 9.78 -16.66
N THR A 63 9.45 9.72 -17.49
CA THR A 63 9.54 9.98 -18.94
C THR A 63 9.29 11.45 -19.30
N GLY A 64 9.21 12.35 -18.31
CA GLY A 64 9.00 13.78 -18.51
C GLY A 64 7.55 14.18 -18.81
N GLN A 65 6.60 13.24 -18.74
CA GLN A 65 5.16 13.49 -18.95
C GLN A 65 4.49 14.04 -17.68
N HIS A 66 5.01 15.17 -17.18
CA HIS A 66 4.61 15.76 -15.90
C HIS A 66 3.12 16.10 -15.80
N ALA A 67 2.54 16.68 -16.86
CA ALA A 67 1.12 17.02 -16.88
C ALA A 67 0.24 15.79 -16.66
N LYS A 68 0.59 14.64 -17.27
CA LYS A 68 -0.14 13.39 -17.09
C LYS A 68 0.06 12.81 -15.70
N ALA A 69 1.28 12.89 -15.15
CA ALA A 69 1.54 12.47 -13.78
C ALA A 69 0.70 13.26 -12.76
N LEU A 70 0.57 14.58 -12.95
CA LEU A 70 -0.29 15.45 -12.12
C LEU A 70 -1.77 15.08 -12.24
N GLU A 71 -2.27 14.87 -13.47
CA GLU A 71 -3.65 14.44 -13.70
C GLU A 71 -3.97 13.14 -12.94
N LEU A 72 -3.12 12.12 -13.09
CA LEU A 72 -3.27 10.83 -12.41
C LEU A 72 -3.20 10.97 -10.88
N ALA A 73 -2.30 11.82 -10.38
CA ALA A 73 -2.19 12.08 -8.96
C ALA A 73 -3.47 12.72 -8.40
N ARG A 74 -4.03 13.74 -9.08
CA ARG A 74 -5.30 14.36 -8.67
C ARG A 74 -6.45 13.36 -8.62
N THR A 75 -6.56 12.48 -9.62
CA THR A 75 -7.59 11.42 -9.64
C THR A 75 -7.44 10.49 -8.45
N ASN A 76 -6.22 10.04 -8.16
CA ASN A 76 -5.96 9.18 -7.01
C ASN A 76 -6.24 9.90 -5.68
N VAL A 77 -5.80 11.14 -5.51
CA VAL A 77 -6.07 11.94 -4.31
C VAL A 77 -7.58 12.05 -4.07
N ALA A 78 -8.36 12.37 -5.10
CA ALA A 78 -9.81 12.42 -5.01
C ALA A 78 -10.44 11.06 -4.66
N ALA A 79 -9.94 9.96 -5.25
CA ALA A 79 -10.43 8.61 -4.95
C ALA A 79 -10.21 8.24 -3.48
N PHE A 80 -9.00 8.48 -2.95
CA PHE A 80 -8.63 8.11 -1.58
C PHE A 80 -9.08 9.11 -0.50
N ALA A 81 -9.49 10.33 -0.88
CA ALA A 81 -10.11 11.29 0.05
C ALA A 81 -11.42 10.76 0.65
N THR A 82 -12.10 9.83 -0.04
CA THR A 82 -13.31 9.16 0.47
C THR A 82 -13.02 8.11 1.55
N TYR A 83 -11.74 7.79 1.79
CA TYR A 83 -11.28 6.83 2.80
C TYR A 83 -10.19 7.46 3.68
N PRO A 84 -10.49 8.52 4.47
CA PRO A 84 -9.47 9.32 5.15
C PRO A 84 -8.70 8.58 6.25
N ASP A 85 -9.29 7.55 6.84
CA ASP A 85 -8.71 6.81 7.97
C ASP A 85 -7.98 5.52 7.55
N ALA A 86 -8.07 5.14 6.27
CA ALA A 86 -7.51 3.87 5.79
C ALA A 86 -6.00 3.97 5.56
N PHE A 87 -5.27 2.87 5.76
CA PHE A 87 -3.96 2.71 5.13
C PHE A 87 -4.12 2.40 3.65
N VAL A 88 -3.20 2.93 2.85
CA VAL A 88 -3.10 2.57 1.43
C VAL A 88 -1.85 1.71 1.26
N VAL A 89 -2.09 0.42 1.09
CA VAL A 89 -1.07 -0.62 1.02
C VAL A 89 -0.53 -0.70 -0.40
N VAL A 90 0.79 -0.73 -0.52
CA VAL A 90 1.49 -0.95 -1.79
C VAL A 90 2.34 -2.21 -1.69
N ASP A 91 2.42 -2.95 -2.80
CA ASP A 91 3.37 -4.07 -3.00
C ASP A 91 4.31 -3.80 -4.18
N SER A 92 4.35 -2.53 -4.61
CA SER A 92 5.21 -2.03 -5.68
C SER A 92 5.95 -0.79 -5.18
N ALA A 93 7.26 -0.94 -4.99
CA ALA A 93 8.12 0.15 -4.50
C ALA A 93 8.02 1.42 -5.37
N GLY A 94 7.90 1.28 -6.69
CA GLY A 94 7.74 2.42 -7.59
C GLY A 94 6.42 3.18 -7.38
N CYS A 95 5.31 2.46 -7.16
CA CYS A 95 4.04 3.09 -6.79
C CYS A 95 4.15 3.72 -5.40
N GLY A 96 4.73 3.00 -4.43
CA GLY A 96 4.93 3.50 -3.07
C GLY A 96 5.71 4.80 -3.01
N ALA A 97 6.86 4.87 -3.68
CA ALA A 97 7.69 6.07 -3.74
C ALA A 97 6.93 7.24 -4.38
N MET A 98 6.25 7.00 -5.50
CA MET A 98 5.49 8.04 -6.20
C MET A 98 4.32 8.56 -5.35
N LEU A 99 3.54 7.66 -4.74
CA LEU A 99 2.40 8.03 -3.90
C LEU A 99 2.85 8.79 -2.63
N LYS A 100 3.95 8.38 -2.00
CA LYS A 100 4.54 9.09 -0.85
C LYS A 100 5.07 10.48 -1.23
N ASP A 101 5.31 10.73 -2.52
CA ASP A 101 5.80 12.00 -3.07
C ASP A 101 4.68 12.91 -3.60
N TYR A 102 3.41 12.47 -3.54
CA TYR A 102 2.28 13.26 -4.07
C TYR A 102 2.15 14.64 -3.45
N GLY A 103 2.43 14.79 -2.15
CA GLY A 103 2.43 16.11 -1.52
C GLY A 103 3.40 17.09 -2.17
N ARG A 104 4.60 16.62 -2.56
CA ARG A 104 5.57 17.44 -3.29
C ARG A 104 5.18 17.63 -4.75
N LEU A 105 4.66 16.58 -5.39
CA LEU A 105 4.22 16.64 -6.79
C LEU A 105 3.11 17.67 -6.98
N LEU A 106 2.17 17.75 -6.03
CA LEU A 106 1.02 18.64 -6.06
C LEU A 106 1.24 19.92 -5.23
N ALA A 107 2.49 20.31 -4.97
CA ALA A 107 2.76 21.57 -4.29
C ALA A 107 2.19 22.77 -5.08
N GLY A 108 1.40 23.61 -4.40
CA GLY A 108 0.66 24.73 -4.99
C GLY A 108 -0.65 24.33 -5.69
N ASP A 109 -0.99 23.05 -5.75
CA ASP A 109 -2.27 22.58 -6.28
C ASP A 109 -3.38 22.72 -5.22
N PRO A 110 -4.64 22.99 -5.61
CA PRO A 110 -5.77 22.99 -4.67
C PRO A 110 -5.92 21.72 -3.83
N LEU A 111 -5.42 20.57 -4.31
CA LEU A 111 -5.45 19.28 -3.61
C LEU A 111 -4.19 18.98 -2.79
N GLU A 112 -3.28 19.93 -2.58
CA GLU A 112 -2.01 19.70 -1.88
C GLU A 112 -2.22 19.10 -0.48
N SER A 113 -3.20 19.60 0.28
CA SER A 113 -3.46 19.13 1.64
C SER A 113 -3.87 17.66 1.68
N GLU A 114 -4.79 17.28 0.80
CA GLU A 114 -5.27 15.91 0.62
C GLU A 114 -4.16 15.01 0.08
N ALA A 115 -3.30 15.53 -0.78
CA ALA A 115 -2.13 14.82 -1.29
C ALA A 115 -1.11 14.51 -0.19
N VAL A 116 -0.83 15.47 0.69
CA VAL A 116 0.02 15.27 1.88
C VAL A 116 -0.62 14.25 2.83
N ALA A 117 -1.92 14.36 3.08
CA ALA A 117 -2.65 13.43 3.94
C ALA A 117 -2.66 11.99 3.38
N LEU A 118 -2.83 11.82 2.06
CA LEU A 118 -2.71 10.53 1.40
C LEU A 118 -1.27 9.98 1.51
N SER A 119 -0.27 10.82 1.21
CA SER A 119 1.15 10.45 1.26
C SER A 119 1.55 9.88 2.63
N GLY A 120 1.05 10.47 3.72
CA GLY A 120 1.32 10.02 5.09
C GLY A 120 0.72 8.65 5.47
N ARG A 121 -0.24 8.15 4.70
CA ARG A 121 -0.96 6.89 4.95
C ARG A 121 -0.55 5.76 4.00
N ILE A 122 0.38 6.00 3.09
CA ILE A 122 0.95 4.95 2.25
C ILE A 122 1.82 4.03 3.11
N ARG A 123 1.62 2.72 3.01
CA ARG A 123 2.42 1.69 3.69
C ARG A 123 2.81 0.61 2.69
N ASP A 124 4.08 0.26 2.64
CA ASP A 124 4.49 -0.97 1.98
C ASP A 124 3.95 -2.18 2.74
N VAL A 125 3.60 -3.24 2.03
CA VAL A 125 3.15 -4.51 2.63
C VAL A 125 4.14 -5.02 3.71
N SER A 126 5.43 -4.82 3.52
CA SER A 126 6.45 -5.21 4.49
C SER A 126 6.45 -4.35 5.75
N GLU A 127 6.13 -3.05 5.65
CA GLU A 127 5.96 -2.15 6.80
C GLU A 127 4.82 -2.67 7.68
N LEU A 128 3.66 -2.99 7.08
CA LEU A 128 2.50 -3.51 7.83
C LEU A 128 2.78 -4.87 8.49
N LEU A 129 3.45 -5.78 7.79
CA LEU A 129 3.80 -7.09 8.34
C LEU A 129 4.80 -6.97 9.49
N ALA A 130 5.79 -6.09 9.36
CA ALA A 130 6.78 -5.86 10.41
C ALA A 130 6.14 -5.27 11.68
N GLU A 131 5.21 -4.32 11.53
CA GLU A 131 4.49 -3.71 12.65
C GLU A 131 3.52 -4.70 13.33
N ALA A 132 2.79 -5.50 12.55
CA ALA A 132 1.85 -6.49 13.09
C ALA A 132 2.53 -7.69 13.76
N GLY A 133 3.77 -7.99 13.33
CA GLY A 133 4.46 -9.24 13.65
C GLY A 133 3.91 -10.37 12.78
N PRO A 134 4.65 -10.79 11.73
CA PRO A 134 4.12 -11.78 10.81
C PRO A 134 3.90 -13.10 11.53
N ARG A 135 2.77 -13.73 11.25
CA ARG A 135 2.41 -15.05 11.73
C ARG A 135 3.54 -16.03 11.47
N GLU A 136 3.84 -16.84 12.48
CA GLU A 136 4.83 -17.90 12.38
C GLU A 136 4.49 -18.87 11.24
N GLY A 137 5.43 -19.03 10.31
CA GLY A 137 5.31 -19.91 9.17
C GLY A 137 5.49 -21.38 9.54
N ALA A 138 5.17 -22.28 8.61
CA ALA A 138 5.49 -23.69 8.76
C ALA A 138 7.02 -23.89 8.85
N LYS A 139 7.46 -24.87 9.64
CA LYS A 139 8.87 -25.27 9.69
C LYS A 139 9.31 -25.71 8.29
N ILE A 140 10.37 -25.11 7.78
CA ILE A 140 11.01 -25.59 6.55
C ILE A 140 11.65 -26.94 6.90
N PRO A 141 11.32 -28.04 6.18
CA PRO A 141 11.97 -29.31 6.41
C PRO A 141 13.48 -29.13 6.24
N SER A 142 14.25 -29.37 7.30
CA SER A 142 15.69 -29.55 7.16
C SER A 142 15.88 -30.84 6.37
N GLY A 143 16.33 -30.73 5.12
CA GLY A 143 16.51 -31.87 4.23
C GLY A 143 17.26 -33.02 4.91
N SER A 144 16.78 -34.24 4.71
CA SER A 144 17.58 -35.48 4.84
C SER A 144 18.23 -35.79 3.51
#